data_AF-T0RSX7-F1
#
_entry.id   AF-T0RSX7-F1
#
_cell.length_a   1.000
_cell.length_b   1.000
_cell.length_c   1.000
_cell.angle_alpha   90.00
_cell.angle_beta   90.00
_cell.angle_gamma   90.00
#
_symmetry.space_group_name_H-M   'P 1'
#
loop_
_entity.id
_entity.type
_entity.pdbx_description
1 polymer ?
#
loop_
_entity_poly.entity_id
_entity_poly.type
_entity_poly.pdbx_seq_one_letter_code
_entity_poly.pdbx_strand_id
1 'polypeptide(L)'
;MGSRSPVPSGREEECPCLVKVSYGYDTKHKPFDVLNNKTPAVEIYVWKSMSLYDVSVLIADQTVLQKEDTRHAEWKFSFRIAYFDSVRRKSAFREIGSACLHDPDLLQGNRLLRNVGYRYGDILDVSIRPDSIRLSSVHSK
;
A
#
# COMPACT_ATOMS: atom_id res chain seq x y z
N MET A 1 53.08 8.79 6.59
CA MET A 1 52.09 7.69 6.61
C MET A 1 50.96 8.11 7.54
N GLY A 2 49.84 8.58 6.99
CA GLY A 2 48.63 8.90 7.76
C GLY A 2 47.57 7.86 7.44
N SER A 3 47.32 6.96 8.39
CA SER A 3 46.22 5.99 8.34
C SER A 3 44.89 6.74 8.37
N ARG A 4 44.24 6.89 7.21
CA ARG A 4 42.83 7.27 7.16
C ARG A 4 42.03 6.09 7.69
N SER A 5 41.42 6.24 8.86
CA SER A 5 40.37 5.35 9.33
C SER A 5 39.29 5.25 8.24
N PRO A 6 38.72 4.07 7.98
CA PRO A 6 37.59 3.97 7.06
C PRO A 6 36.45 4.82 7.64
N VAL A 7 36.00 5.79 6.86
CA VAL A 7 34.75 6.51 7.14
C VAL A 7 33.68 5.42 7.30
N PRO A 8 32.91 5.38 8.39
CA PRO A 8 31.78 4.47 8.45
C PRO A 8 30.87 4.90 7.30
N SER A 9 30.74 4.04 6.29
CA SER A 9 29.80 4.18 5.19
C SER A 9 28.39 4.02 5.75
N GLY A 10 27.97 5.00 6.54
CA GLY A 10 26.66 5.11 7.14
C GLY A 10 25.76 5.85 6.18
N ARG A 11 24.63 5.21 5.86
CA ARG A 11 23.58 5.58 4.90
C ARG A 11 23.82 4.99 3.52
N GLU A 12 23.44 3.72 3.37
CA GLU A 12 22.75 3.35 2.13
C GLU A 12 21.53 4.26 2.04
N GLU A 13 21.60 5.30 1.22
CA GLU A 13 20.41 6.03 0.80
C GLU A 13 19.55 5.03 0.04
N GLU A 14 18.50 4.51 0.69
CA GLU A 14 17.55 3.64 0.01
C GLU A 14 16.89 4.46 -1.10
N CYS A 15 17.17 4.13 -2.36
CA CYS A 15 16.52 4.80 -3.49
C CYS A 15 15.02 4.45 -3.51
N PRO A 16 14.13 5.42 -3.77
CA PRO A 16 12.73 5.11 -3.97
C PRO A 16 12.55 4.20 -5.19
N CYS A 17 11.60 3.28 -5.12
CA CYS A 17 11.21 2.44 -6.24
C CYS A 17 9.85 2.86 -6.78
N LEU A 18 9.67 2.77 -8.10
CA LEU A 18 8.36 2.92 -8.72
C LEU A 18 7.54 1.66 -8.46
N VAL A 19 6.33 1.83 -7.93
CA VAL A 19 5.40 0.75 -7.61
C VAL A 19 4.10 0.96 -8.34
N LYS A 20 3.65 -0.11 -9.01
CA LYS A 20 2.32 -0.16 -9.60
C LYS A 20 1.30 -0.60 -8.56
N VAL A 21 0.28 0.23 -8.37
CA VAL A 21 -0.81 -0.01 -7.43
C VAL A 21 -2.13 -0.11 -8.20
N SER A 22 -2.65 -1.32 -8.35
CA SER A 22 -4.03 -1.53 -8.78
C SER A 22 -4.99 -1.18 -7.65
N TYR A 23 -6.07 -0.45 -7.93
CA TYR A 23 -6.99 0.01 -6.90
C TYR A 23 -8.47 -0.13 -7.30
N GLY A 24 -9.32 -0.47 -6.34
CA GLY A 24 -10.76 -0.61 -6.53
C GLY A 24 -11.55 -0.08 -5.36
N TYR A 25 -12.64 0.63 -5.65
CA TYR A 25 -13.59 1.15 -4.66
C TYR A 25 -14.62 0.09 -4.32
N ASP A 26 -14.76 -0.26 -3.04
CA ASP A 26 -15.69 -1.27 -2.49
C ASP A 26 -15.60 -2.68 -3.11
N THR A 27 -14.69 -2.87 -4.06
CA THR A 27 -14.49 -4.11 -4.80
C THR A 27 -13.11 -4.70 -4.53
N LYS A 28 -13.00 -6.01 -4.75
CA LYS A 28 -11.72 -6.74 -4.76
C LYS A 28 -11.49 -7.23 -6.17
N HIS A 29 -10.36 -6.88 -6.78
CA HIS A 29 -9.99 -7.43 -8.07
C HIS A 29 -9.67 -8.92 -8.00
N LYS A 30 -9.69 -9.58 -9.16
CA LYS A 30 -9.16 -10.93 -9.35
C LYS A 30 -7.64 -10.85 -9.60
N PRO A 31 -6.84 -11.82 -9.12
CA PRO A 31 -5.39 -11.78 -9.28
C PRO A 31 -4.94 -11.76 -10.74
N PHE A 32 -5.65 -12.51 -11.59
CA PHE A 32 -5.36 -12.58 -13.02
C PHE A 32 -5.54 -11.23 -13.71
N ASP A 33 -6.57 -10.45 -13.34
CA ASP A 33 -6.83 -9.15 -13.96
C ASP A 33 -5.79 -8.11 -13.54
N VAL A 34 -5.32 -8.17 -12.29
CA VAL A 34 -4.24 -7.32 -11.79
C VAL A 34 -2.92 -7.62 -12.51
N LEU A 35 -2.51 -8.90 -12.57
CA LEU A 35 -1.25 -9.31 -13.20
C LEU A 35 -1.21 -9.04 -14.72
N ASN A 36 -2.38 -9.00 -15.37
CA ASN A 36 -2.50 -8.67 -16.79
C ASN A 36 -2.84 -7.20 -17.06
N ASN A 37 -2.71 -6.32 -16.07
CA ASN A 37 -2.94 -4.87 -16.22
C ASN A 37 -4.36 -4.50 -16.70
N LYS A 38 -5.38 -5.30 -16.35
CA LYS A 38 -6.79 -5.08 -16.72
C LYS A 38 -7.59 -4.31 -15.66
N THR A 39 -6.91 -3.73 -14.67
CA THR A 39 -7.51 -3.01 -13.55
C THR A 39 -7.02 -1.57 -13.53
N PRO A 40 -7.81 -0.61 -13.03
CA PRO A 40 -7.34 0.74 -12.78
C PRO A 40 -6.10 0.70 -11.87
N ALA A 41 -5.08 1.46 -12.24
CA ALA A 41 -3.82 1.49 -11.51
C ALA A 41 -3.20 2.88 -11.52
N VAL A 42 -2.45 3.16 -10.45
CA VAL A 42 -1.59 4.33 -10.32
C VAL A 42 -0.14 3.89 -10.11
N GLU A 43 0.80 4.79 -10.39
CA GLU A 43 2.22 4.58 -10.14
C GLU A 43 2.71 5.59 -9.10
N ILE A 44 3.33 5.07 -8.04
CA ILE A 44 3.83 5.87 -6.92
C ILE A 44 5.29 5.50 -6.62
N TYR A 45 6.06 6.48 -6.17
CA TYR A 45 7.40 6.24 -5.65
C TYR A 45 7.30 5.91 -4.16
N VAL A 46 7.88 4.78 -3.74
CA VAL A 46 7.90 4.35 -2.33
C VAL A 46 9.28 3.89 -1.90
N TRP A 47 9.53 3.95 -0.59
CA TRP A 47 10.67 3.29 0.06
C TRP A 47 10.19 2.06 0.81
N LYS A 48 11.01 1.01 0.96
CA LYS A 48 10.57 -0.16 1.75
C LYS A 48 10.45 0.16 3.24
N SER A 49 11.05 1.26 3.69
CA SER A 49 10.87 1.83 5.03
C SER A 49 9.55 2.56 5.22
N MET A 50 8.74 2.79 4.17
CA MET A 50 7.43 3.40 4.32
C MET A 50 6.45 2.44 4.99
N SER A 51 5.57 3.00 5.81
CA SER A 51 4.48 2.29 6.45
C SER A 51 3.30 2.09 5.48
N LEU A 52 2.39 1.17 5.78
CA LEU A 52 1.15 1.03 5.00
C LEU A 52 0.31 2.31 5.03
N TYR A 53 0.36 3.07 6.13
CA TYR A 53 -0.27 4.38 6.23
C TYR A 53 0.30 5.39 5.23
N ASP A 54 1.63 5.55 5.18
CA ASP A 54 2.28 6.49 4.27
C ASP A 54 1.95 6.15 2.81
N VAL A 55 1.96 4.85 2.49
CA VAL A 55 1.57 4.36 1.17
C VAL A 55 0.09 4.67 0.87
N SER A 56 -0.81 4.54 1.85
CA SER A 56 -2.22 4.94 1.70
C SER A 56 -2.37 6.42 1.39
N VAL A 57 -1.60 7.31 2.03
CA VAL A 57 -1.64 8.76 1.77
C VAL A 57 -1.26 9.05 0.33
N LEU A 58 -0.19 8.43 -0.19
CA LEU A 58 0.25 8.59 -1.59
C LEU A 58 -0.81 8.09 -2.59
N ILE A 59 -1.44 6.95 -2.32
CA ILE A 59 -2.52 6.43 -3.16
C ILE A 59 -3.72 7.37 -3.09
N ALA A 60 -4.07 7.86 -1.91
CA ALA A 60 -5.22 8.71 -1.69
C ALA A 60 -5.12 10.03 -2.47
N ASP A 61 -3.94 10.66 -2.48
CA ASP A 61 -3.64 11.88 -3.22
C ASP A 61 -3.93 11.75 -4.72
N GLN A 62 -3.66 10.57 -5.29
CA GLN A 62 -3.88 10.30 -6.72
C GLN A 62 -5.26 9.71 -7.06
N THR A 63 -6.02 9.23 -6.07
CA THR A 63 -7.26 8.47 -6.33
C THR A 63 -8.49 9.09 -5.70
N VAL A 64 -8.53 9.23 -4.36
CA VAL A 64 -9.73 9.59 -3.61
C VAL A 64 -9.79 11.06 -3.24
N LEU A 65 -8.66 11.74 -3.07
CA LEU A 65 -8.65 13.16 -2.70
C LEU A 65 -8.90 14.10 -3.89
N GLN A 66 -8.84 13.57 -5.11
CA GLN A 66 -9.09 14.32 -6.36
C GLN A 66 -10.57 14.55 -6.66
N LYS A 67 -11.50 13.86 -5.99
CA LYS A 67 -12.94 14.06 -6.21
C LYS A 67 -13.57 14.70 -4.97
N GLU A 68 -14.35 15.76 -5.17
CA GLU A 68 -14.98 16.49 -4.07
C GLU A 68 -15.85 15.58 -3.20
N ASP A 69 -16.64 14.70 -3.81
CA ASP A 69 -17.53 13.75 -3.12
C ASP A 69 -16.81 12.66 -2.32
N THR A 70 -15.50 12.47 -2.54
CA THR A 70 -14.68 11.45 -1.86
C THR A 70 -13.63 12.03 -0.92
N ARG A 71 -13.59 13.36 -0.73
CA ARG A 71 -12.80 14.03 0.33
C ARG A 71 -13.43 13.79 1.71
N HIS A 72 -13.43 12.53 2.13
CA HIS A 72 -13.74 12.13 3.49
C HIS A 72 -12.45 11.63 4.15
N ALA A 73 -12.20 11.99 5.41
CA ALA A 73 -10.97 11.61 6.12
C ALA A 73 -10.93 10.10 6.48
N GLU A 74 -12.02 9.38 6.24
CA GLU A 74 -12.27 8.07 6.84
C GLU A 74 -12.32 6.98 5.76
N TRP A 75 -11.17 6.72 5.16
CA TRP A 75 -10.99 5.63 4.20
C TRP A 75 -10.11 4.54 4.78
N LYS A 76 -10.53 3.29 4.59
CA LYS A 76 -9.75 2.07 4.86
C LYS A 76 -9.17 1.54 3.55
N PHE A 77 -7.87 1.28 3.57
CA PHE A 77 -7.09 0.71 2.48
C PHE A 77 -6.67 -0.70 2.88
N SER A 78 -7.07 -1.70 2.11
CA SER A 78 -6.71 -3.11 2.35
C SER A 78 -5.74 -3.57 1.26
N PHE A 79 -4.53 -3.96 1.66
CA PHE A 79 -3.41 -4.21 0.76
C PHE A 79 -3.18 -5.70 0.52
N ARG A 80 -2.91 -6.03 -0.74
CA ARG A 80 -2.54 -7.36 -1.21
C ARG A 80 -1.37 -7.26 -2.19
N ILE A 81 -0.53 -8.29 -2.23
CA ILE A 81 0.47 -8.47 -3.29
C ILE A 81 -0.07 -9.47 -4.29
N ALA A 82 -0.14 -9.09 -5.56
CA ALA A 82 -0.46 -9.98 -6.66
C ALA A 82 0.79 -10.74 -7.11
N TYR A 83 0.71 -12.06 -7.27
CA TYR A 83 1.83 -12.86 -7.75
C TYR A 83 1.35 -14.08 -8.53
N PHE A 84 2.23 -14.65 -9.34
CA PHE A 84 2.02 -15.94 -9.96
C PHE A 84 2.60 -17.04 -9.05
N ASP A 85 1.74 -17.88 -8.50
CA ASP A 85 2.14 -19.06 -7.75
C ASP A 85 2.63 -20.12 -8.74
N SER A 86 3.95 -20.26 -8.86
CA SER A 86 4.59 -21.20 -9.80
C SER A 86 4.31 -22.66 -9.45
N VAL A 87 4.12 -22.99 -8.17
CA VAL A 87 3.83 -24.35 -7.70
C VAL A 87 2.42 -24.74 -8.12
N ARG A 88 1.45 -23.86 -7.90
CA ARG A 88 0.04 -24.10 -8.23
C ARG A 88 -0.35 -23.67 -9.65
N ARG A 89 0.60 -23.11 -10.41
CA ARG A 89 0.42 -22.54 -11.76
C ARG A 89 -0.78 -21.61 -11.87
N LYS A 90 -0.98 -20.75 -10.86
CA LYS A 90 -2.15 -19.86 -10.81
C LYS A 90 -1.80 -18.48 -10.27
N SER A 91 -2.51 -17.47 -10.75
CA SER A 91 -2.46 -16.12 -10.19
C SER A 91 -3.09 -16.13 -8.79
N ALA A 92 -2.43 -15.50 -7.83
CA ALA A 92 -2.85 -15.48 -6.44
C ALA A 92 -2.59 -14.11 -5.79
N PHE A 93 -3.21 -13.92 -4.63
CA PHE A 93 -2.92 -12.79 -3.75
C PHE A 93 -2.36 -13.27 -2.43
N ARG A 94 -1.57 -12.40 -1.80
CA ARG A 94 -1.21 -12.49 -0.39
C ARG A 94 -1.60 -11.18 0.28
N GLU A 95 -2.42 -11.27 1.31
CA GLU A 95 -2.78 -10.10 2.13
C GLU A 95 -1.59 -9.65 2.97
N ILE A 96 -1.34 -8.34 3.00
CA ILE A 96 -0.19 -7.76 3.72
C ILE A 96 -0.59 -6.83 4.87
N GLY A 97 -1.84 -6.37 4.88
CA GLY A 97 -2.41 -5.60 5.98
C GLY A 97 -3.43 -4.57 5.51
N SER A 98 -3.89 -3.75 6.45
CA SER A 98 -4.78 -2.63 6.16
C SER A 98 -4.34 -1.38 6.93
N ALA A 99 -4.68 -0.21 6.41
CA ALA A 99 -4.45 1.10 7.04
C ALA A 99 -5.67 1.99 6.88
N CYS A 100 -5.84 2.95 7.78
CA CYS A 100 -6.89 3.97 7.71
C CYS A 100 -6.26 5.36 7.61
N LEU A 101 -6.83 6.26 6.78
CA LEU A 101 -6.23 7.59 6.57
C LEU A 101 -6.32 8.52 7.79
N HIS A 102 -7.27 8.29 8.69
CA HIS A 102 -7.47 9.16 9.86
C HIS A 102 -6.61 8.78 11.08
N ASP A 103 -6.00 7.59 11.09
CA ASP A 103 -5.21 7.13 12.22
C ASP A 103 -4.10 6.15 11.74
N PRO A 104 -2.82 6.54 11.79
CA PRO A 104 -1.70 5.70 11.37
C PRO A 104 -1.46 4.49 12.28
N ASP A 105 -1.93 4.52 13.52
CA ASP A 105 -1.76 3.44 14.50
C ASP A 105 -2.91 2.42 14.47
N LEU A 106 -4.01 2.74 13.77
CA LEU A 106 -5.13 1.84 13.59
C LEU A 106 -4.81 0.72 12.58
N LEU A 107 -5.39 -0.47 12.84
CA LEU A 107 -5.18 -1.69 12.05
C LEU A 107 -3.70 -2.12 12.00
N GLN A 108 -3.08 -2.02 10.83
CA GLN A 108 -1.68 -2.36 10.59
C GLN A 108 -0.95 -1.19 9.90
N GLY A 109 -1.44 0.05 10.08
CA GLY A 109 -0.93 1.24 9.40
C GLY A 109 0.57 1.43 9.58
N ASN A 110 1.09 1.18 10.79
CA ASN A 110 2.51 1.28 11.13
C ASN A 110 3.42 0.17 10.57
N ARG A 111 2.88 -0.86 9.88
CA ARG A 111 3.71 -1.92 9.31
C ARG A 111 4.47 -1.40 8.10
N LEU A 112 5.77 -1.63 8.09
CA LEU A 112 6.63 -1.23 6.98
C LEU A 112 6.52 -2.20 5.80
N LEU A 113 6.64 -1.71 4.57
CA LEU A 113 6.64 -2.54 3.36
C LEU A 113 7.69 -3.67 3.44
N ARG A 114 8.90 -3.38 3.91
CA ARG A 114 9.96 -4.41 4.13
C ARG A 114 9.54 -5.51 5.10
N ASN A 115 8.69 -5.19 6.08
CA ASN A 115 8.29 -6.14 7.13
C ASN A 115 7.10 -7.00 6.72
N VAL A 116 6.33 -6.58 5.71
CA VAL A 116 5.16 -7.33 5.21
C VAL A 116 5.47 -8.15 3.95
N GLY A 117 6.76 -8.26 3.62
CA GLY A 117 7.26 -9.13 2.56
C GLY A 117 7.08 -8.56 1.15
N TYR A 118 6.90 -7.25 1.00
CA TYR A 118 6.94 -6.57 -0.29
C TYR A 118 8.35 -6.66 -0.91
N ARG A 119 8.41 -6.90 -2.22
CA ARG A 119 9.63 -6.93 -3.02
C ARG A 119 9.51 -5.99 -4.20
N TYR A 120 10.64 -5.47 -4.67
CA TYR A 120 10.66 -4.66 -5.87
C TYR A 120 10.15 -5.49 -7.07
N GLY A 121 9.29 -4.88 -7.88
CA GLY A 121 8.59 -5.56 -8.98
C GLY A 121 7.28 -6.23 -8.60
N ASP A 122 6.95 -6.34 -7.30
CA ASP A 122 5.63 -6.78 -6.87
C ASP A 122 4.57 -5.74 -7.29
N ILE A 123 3.40 -6.22 -7.71
CA ILE A 123 2.22 -5.38 -7.96
C ILE A 123 1.37 -5.37 -6.69
N LEU A 124 1.09 -4.16 -6.18
CA LEU A 124 0.17 -3.97 -5.09
C LEU A 124 -1.26 -3.90 -5.63
N ASP A 125 -2.18 -4.59 -4.96
CA ASP A 125 -3.61 -4.45 -5.17
C ASP A 125 -4.25 -3.93 -3.89
N VAL A 126 -5.05 -2.88 -4.03
CA VAL A 126 -5.60 -2.12 -2.90
C VAL A 126 -7.10 -1.96 -3.04
N SER A 127 -7.84 -2.50 -2.08
CA SER A 127 -9.28 -2.23 -1.95
C SER A 127 -9.48 -1.02 -1.05
N ILE A 128 -10.21 -0.02 -1.54
CA ILE A 128 -10.49 1.24 -0.85
C ILE A 128 -11.97 1.26 -0.47
N ARG A 129 -12.26 1.47 0.81
CA ARG A 129 -13.63 1.44 1.37
C ARG A 129 -13.82 2.51 2.42
N PRO A 130 -15.03 3.06 2.61
CA PRO A 130 -15.31 3.92 3.76
C PRO A 130 -15.01 3.15 5.06
N ASP A 131 -14.36 3.80 6.02
CA ASP A 131 -14.12 3.16 7.30
C ASP A 131 -15.36 3.23 8.19
N SER A 132 -16.02 2.09 8.36
CA SER A 132 -17.23 1.97 9.17
C SER A 132 -16.97 1.90 10.69
N ILE A 133 -15.71 1.81 11.13
CA ILE A 133 -15.36 1.71 12.56
C ILE A 133 -15.87 2.93 13.36
N ARG A 134 -15.97 4.11 12.74
CA ARG A 134 -16.62 5.28 13.34
C ARG A 134 -18.10 5.45 12.99
N LEU A 135 -18.56 4.97 11.84
CA LEU A 135 -19.97 5.08 11.44
C LEU A 135 -20.93 4.35 12.39
N SER A 136 -20.47 3.30 13.08
CA SER A 136 -21.23 2.62 14.13
C SER A 136 -21.37 3.42 15.43
N SER A 137 -20.45 4.36 15.70
CA SER A 137 -20.49 5.21 16.89
C SER A 137 -21.43 6.42 16.76
N VAL A 138 -21.80 6.80 15.53
CA VAL A 138 -22.68 7.93 15.24
C VAL A 138 -24.17 7.53 15.24
N HIS A 139 -24.48 6.25 14.98
CA HIS A 139 -25.87 5.75 14.97
C HIS A 139 -26.36 5.21 16.33
N SER A 140 -25.59 5.41 17.41
CA SER A 140 -26.02 5.11 18.78
C SER A 140 -26.23 6.41 19.58
N LYS A 141 -27.22 7.21 19.17
CA LYS A 141 -27.87 8.24 20.00
C LYS A 141 -29.33 8.35 19.66
#